data_AF-A0A1I8BEJ0-F1
#
_entry.id   AF-A0A1I8BEJ0-F1
#
_cell.length_a   1.000
_cell.length_b   1.000
_cell.length_c   1.000
_cell.angle_alpha   90.00
_cell.angle_beta   90.00
_cell.angle_gamma   90.00
#
_symmetry.space_group_name_H-M   'P 1'
#
loop_
_entity.id
_entity.type
_entity.pdbx_description
1 polymer ?
#
loop_
_entity_poly.entity_id
_entity_poly.type
_entity_poly.pdbx_seq_one_letter_code
_entity_poly.pdbx_strand_id
1 'polypeptide(L)'
;MSSELDLQQKIFGVTRRREQGVPAGNHLIRVKFCRALKMVEPEKSDKIVDEKTRKLTKSFKVMLMNLFDIFDLDDDGLLSRREFEAYSILAGTGPVSEQEWTRICTDFELRQQNIPMKTFVQMHQREAESYGPKGNLEQMWKSVRALGHNRRFFMSTTCPLRLILYCSEGPLLIEPFRVDRFHSDEIDNLLAEHFWEQGKSLPYLKEIQSLRQYKSDYYVVLIAGKTKRSTHYELDLKGSNNVNIEGKELIIDQIVQPNIIQILTVAIAQSENWYLSVKMKGILQIKLEKRNEETEKINE
;
A
#
# COMPACT_ATOMS: atom_id res chain seq x y z
N MET A 1 -2.47 -36.77 13.04
CA MET A 1 -3.43 -36.08 12.17
C MET A 1 -3.64 -34.65 12.64
N SER A 2 -2.61 -33.80 12.50
CA SER A 2 -2.69 -32.36 12.77
C SER A 2 -2.30 -31.64 11.48
N SER A 3 -3.08 -31.89 10.44
CA SER A 3 -2.84 -31.53 9.05
C SER A 3 -3.48 -30.19 8.68
N GLU A 4 -2.78 -29.43 7.84
CA GLU A 4 -3.26 -28.32 6.99
C GLU A 4 -3.79 -27.03 7.64
N LEU A 5 -4.38 -27.05 8.84
CA LEU A 5 -4.94 -25.82 9.44
C LEU A 5 -3.89 -24.89 10.08
N ASP A 6 -2.76 -25.44 10.53
CA ASP A 6 -1.76 -24.70 11.30
C ASP A 6 -0.83 -23.83 10.44
N LEU A 7 -0.64 -24.23 9.17
CA LEU A 7 0.17 -23.47 8.20
C LEU A 7 -0.59 -22.28 7.59
N GLN A 8 -1.92 -22.32 7.54
CA GLN A 8 -2.73 -21.20 7.06
C GLN A 8 -2.76 -19.99 8.01
N GLN A 9 -2.34 -20.14 9.28
CA GLN A 9 -2.43 -19.08 10.28
C GLN A 9 -1.21 -18.15 10.36
N LYS A 10 -0.08 -18.49 9.73
CA LYS A 10 1.17 -17.70 9.86
C LYS A 10 1.43 -16.68 8.75
N ILE A 11 0.50 -16.57 7.79
CA ILE A 11 0.41 -15.40 6.90
C ILE A 11 -0.68 -14.52 7.48
N PHE A 12 -0.31 -13.51 8.27
CA PHE A 12 -1.25 -12.60 8.92
C PHE A 12 -2.06 -11.79 7.90
N GLY A 13 -3.14 -12.36 7.37
CA GLY A 13 -4.27 -11.60 6.88
C GLY A 13 -5.23 -11.40 8.05
N VAL A 14 -5.26 -10.18 8.62
CA VAL A 14 -6.18 -9.82 9.70
C VAL A 14 -7.63 -10.00 9.20
N THR A 15 -8.20 -11.18 9.43
CA THR A 15 -9.58 -11.49 9.02
C THR A 15 -10.35 -12.43 9.95
N ARG A 16 -9.85 -12.75 11.16
CA ARG A 16 -10.69 -13.45 12.16
C ARG A 16 -10.52 -12.88 13.58
N ARG A 17 -11.68 -12.65 14.21
CA ARG A 17 -11.91 -12.17 15.59
C ARG A 17 -11.46 -13.19 16.66
N ARG A 18 -10.17 -13.50 16.74
CA ARG A 18 -9.60 -14.12 17.95
C ARG A 18 -8.27 -13.45 18.24
N GLU A 19 -8.11 -12.99 19.48
CA GLU A 19 -6.82 -12.60 20.04
C GLU A 19 -5.84 -13.76 19.79
N GLN A 20 -4.76 -13.48 19.07
CA GLN A 20 -3.66 -14.42 18.91
C GLN A 20 -2.41 -13.74 19.47
N GLY A 21 -1.86 -14.31 20.54
CA GLY A 21 -0.58 -13.89 21.08
C GLY A 21 0.53 -14.18 20.09
N VAL A 22 1.28 -13.16 19.72
CA VAL A 22 2.47 -13.24 18.88
C VAL A 22 3.68 -13.34 19.79
N PRO A 23 4.41 -14.48 19.80
CA PRO A 23 5.58 -14.65 20.67
C PRO A 23 6.72 -13.71 20.24
N ALA A 24 7.69 -13.46 21.10
CA ALA A 24 8.91 -12.75 20.71
C ALA A 24 9.60 -13.44 19.51
N GLY A 25 10.01 -12.68 18.49
CA GLY A 25 10.64 -13.22 17.29
C GLY A 25 10.44 -12.34 16.06
N ASN A 26 10.94 -12.80 14.91
CA ASN A 26 10.77 -12.13 13.62
C ASN A 26 9.39 -12.46 13.04
N HIS A 27 8.58 -11.43 12.75
CA HIS A 27 7.23 -11.60 12.21
C HIS A 27 7.00 -10.74 10.99
N LEU A 28 6.36 -11.32 9.97
CA LEU A 28 5.83 -10.59 8.83
C LEU A 28 4.34 -10.33 9.06
N ILE A 29 3.97 -9.06 9.24
CA ILE A 29 2.57 -8.66 9.38
C ILE A 29 2.10 -8.12 8.03
N ARG A 30 1.20 -8.87 7.36
CA ARG A 30 0.63 -8.42 6.10
C ARG A 30 -0.56 -7.50 6.36
N VAL A 31 -0.31 -6.22 6.19
CA VAL A 31 -1.36 -5.22 6.03
C VAL A 31 -2.00 -5.41 4.65
N LYS A 32 -3.12 -6.14 4.60
CA LYS A 32 -4.01 -6.09 3.44
C LYS A 32 -4.93 -4.89 3.61
N PHE A 33 -4.92 -3.96 2.66
CA PHE A 33 -5.98 -2.96 2.57
C PHE A 33 -7.31 -3.69 2.43
N CYS A 34 -8.22 -3.53 3.40
CA CYS A 34 -9.55 -4.18 3.43
C CYS A 34 -10.46 -3.75 2.27
N ARG A 35 -10.01 -2.83 1.43
CA ARG A 35 -10.55 -2.54 0.10
C ARG A 35 -9.39 -2.59 -0.89
N ALA A 36 -9.56 -3.36 -1.97
CA ALA A 36 -8.68 -3.25 -3.12
C ALA A 36 -8.65 -1.78 -3.54
N LEU A 37 -7.51 -1.12 -3.40
CA LEU A 37 -7.24 0.07 -4.20
C LEU A 37 -7.54 -0.35 -5.64
N LYS A 38 -8.44 0.37 -6.32
CA LYS A 38 -8.74 0.05 -7.71
C LYS A 38 -7.41 0.06 -8.46
N MET A 39 -6.98 -1.11 -8.93
CA MET A 39 -5.74 -1.21 -9.68
C MET A 39 -5.90 -0.33 -10.92
N VAL A 40 -5.17 0.77 -10.95
CA VAL A 40 -5.15 1.66 -12.11
C VAL A 40 -4.20 1.02 -13.10
N GLU A 41 -4.76 0.40 -14.13
CA GLU A 41 -3.97 -0.15 -15.20
C GLU A 41 -3.44 1.02 -16.05
N PRO A 42 -2.11 1.11 -16.25
CA PRO A 42 -1.53 2.15 -17.10
C PRO A 42 -1.94 1.95 -18.56
N GLU A 43 -2.02 3.03 -19.33
CA GLU A 43 -2.33 2.99 -20.78
C GLU A 43 -1.34 2.10 -21.56
N LYS A 44 -0.09 2.05 -21.09
CA LYS A 44 0.96 1.20 -21.64
C LYS A 44 1.24 0.04 -20.70
N SER A 45 1.20 -1.18 -21.22
CA SER A 45 1.67 -2.38 -20.53
C SER A 45 3.13 -2.63 -20.86
N ASP A 46 3.94 -2.87 -19.84
CA ASP A 46 5.25 -3.49 -20.03
C ASP A 46 5.08 -4.96 -20.40
N LYS A 47 6.14 -5.56 -20.96
CA LYS A 47 6.15 -6.96 -21.38
C LYS A 47 6.89 -7.80 -20.35
N ILE A 48 6.36 -8.99 -20.03
CA ILE A 48 7.05 -9.98 -19.17
C ILE A 48 8.28 -10.54 -19.88
N VAL A 49 8.16 -10.84 -21.18
CA VAL A 49 9.24 -11.36 -22.03
C VAL A 49 9.49 -10.46 -23.23
N ASP A 50 10.74 -10.45 -23.70
CA ASP A 50 11.10 -9.92 -25.01
C ASP A 50 10.54 -10.84 -26.12
N GLU A 51 9.89 -10.25 -27.12
CA GLU A 51 9.19 -11.01 -28.17
C GLU A 51 10.13 -11.82 -29.06
N LYS A 52 11.35 -11.34 -29.27
CA LYS A 52 12.32 -11.99 -30.16
C LYS A 52 13.08 -13.11 -29.46
N THR A 53 13.56 -12.83 -28.25
CA THR A 53 14.43 -13.73 -27.50
C THR A 53 13.68 -14.63 -26.53
N ARG A 54 12.41 -14.31 -26.22
CA ARG A 54 11.59 -14.97 -25.19
C ARG A 54 12.22 -14.96 -23.78
N LYS A 55 13.25 -14.14 -23.58
CA LYS A 55 13.86 -13.91 -22.27
C LYS A 55 13.02 -12.90 -21.48
N LEU A 56 12.97 -13.06 -20.15
CA LEU A 56 12.36 -12.08 -19.27
C LEU A 56 12.96 -10.69 -19.52
N THR A 57 12.10 -9.68 -19.61
CA THR A 57 12.53 -8.29 -19.82
C THR A 57 13.30 -7.76 -18.60
N LYS A 58 14.08 -6.69 -18.80
CA LYS A 58 14.82 -6.06 -17.70
C LYS A 58 13.88 -5.55 -16.60
N SER A 59 12.77 -4.92 -16.97
CA SER A 59 11.79 -4.38 -16.00
C SER A 59 11.12 -5.49 -15.20
N PHE A 60 10.75 -6.61 -15.83
CA PHE A 60 10.17 -7.74 -15.12
C PHE A 60 11.18 -8.39 -14.15
N LYS A 61 12.45 -8.54 -14.57
CA LYS A 61 13.51 -9.02 -13.67
C LYS A 61 13.72 -8.10 -12.47
N VAL A 62 13.70 -6.78 -12.66
CA VAL A 62 13.81 -5.82 -11.55
C VAL A 62 12.67 -5.98 -10.56
N MET A 63 11.44 -6.12 -11.04
CA MET A 63 10.30 -6.39 -10.16
C MET A 63 10.45 -7.72 -9.41
N LEU A 64 10.90 -8.79 -10.07
CA LEU A 64 11.17 -10.07 -9.40
C LEU A 64 12.27 -9.97 -8.34
N MET A 65 13.32 -9.16 -8.57
CA MET A 65 14.37 -8.92 -7.58
C MET A 65 13.80 -8.19 -6.37
N ASN A 66 13.03 -7.13 -6.58
CA ASN A 66 12.36 -6.43 -5.48
C ASN A 66 11.40 -7.36 -4.71
N LEU A 67 10.68 -8.25 -5.41
CA LEU A 67 9.83 -9.26 -4.77
C LEU A 67 10.64 -10.23 -3.92
N PHE A 68 11.76 -10.72 -4.42
CA PHE A 68 12.63 -11.60 -3.66
C PHE A 68 13.07 -10.92 -2.36
N ASP A 69 13.54 -9.68 -2.43
CA ASP A 69 13.96 -8.92 -1.23
C ASP A 69 12.79 -8.70 -0.24
N ILE A 70 11.54 -8.65 -0.73
CA ILE A 70 10.35 -8.56 0.12
C ILE A 70 10.08 -9.88 0.86
N PHE A 71 10.40 -11.02 0.25
CA PHE A 71 10.15 -12.35 0.80
C PHE A 71 11.36 -12.99 1.47
N ASP A 72 12.56 -12.42 1.32
CA ASP A 72 13.74 -12.72 2.13
C ASP A 72 13.57 -12.07 3.51
N LEU A 73 12.98 -12.81 4.44
CA LEU A 73 12.47 -12.26 5.70
C LEU A 73 13.57 -12.17 6.76
N ASP A 74 14.61 -12.98 6.66
CA ASP A 74 15.78 -12.92 7.52
C ASP A 74 16.98 -12.20 6.90
N ASP A 75 16.88 -11.75 5.64
CA ASP A 75 17.89 -10.96 4.92
C ASP A 75 19.20 -11.75 4.75
N ASP A 76 19.09 -13.07 4.53
CA ASP A 76 20.22 -13.97 4.34
C ASP A 76 20.62 -14.12 2.84
N GLY A 77 19.85 -13.52 1.94
CA GLY A 77 20.04 -13.55 0.49
C GLY A 77 19.44 -14.80 -0.18
N LEU A 78 18.66 -15.60 0.54
CA LEU A 78 18.04 -16.84 0.10
C LEU A 78 16.56 -16.86 0.49
N LEU A 79 15.73 -17.60 -0.26
CA LEU A 79 14.38 -17.95 0.17
C LEU A 79 14.39 -19.37 0.71
N SER A 80 14.18 -19.48 2.02
CA SER A 80 13.78 -20.73 2.63
C SER A 80 12.43 -21.21 2.10
N ARG A 81 12.09 -22.47 2.38
CA ARG A 81 10.78 -23.01 2.00
C ARG A 81 9.61 -22.18 2.50
N ARG A 82 9.70 -21.69 3.74
CA ARG A 82 8.60 -20.93 4.37
C ARG A 82 8.39 -19.61 3.67
N GLU A 83 9.48 -18.95 3.27
CA GLU A 83 9.46 -17.69 2.54
C GLU A 83 8.92 -17.86 1.12
N PHE A 84 9.36 -18.91 0.43
CA PHE A 84 8.85 -19.24 -0.89
C PHE A 84 7.37 -19.68 -0.88
N GLU A 85 6.94 -20.39 0.17
CA GLU A 85 5.54 -20.75 0.36
C GLU A 85 4.68 -19.50 0.61
N ALA A 86 5.17 -18.55 1.42
CA ALA A 86 4.51 -17.26 1.60
C ALA A 86 4.33 -16.53 0.26
N TYR A 87 5.40 -16.44 -0.54
CA TYR A 87 5.35 -15.93 -1.91
C TYR A 87 4.26 -16.62 -2.74
N SER A 88 4.26 -17.94 -2.77
CA SER A 88 3.36 -18.77 -3.60
C SER A 88 1.88 -18.55 -3.24
N ILE A 89 1.57 -18.49 -1.95
CA ILE A 89 0.22 -18.18 -1.48
C ILE A 89 -0.19 -16.76 -1.91
N LEU A 90 0.73 -15.78 -1.85
CA LEU A 90 0.44 -14.40 -2.25
C LEU A 90 0.33 -14.23 -3.77
N ALA A 91 1.09 -15.00 -4.54
CA ALA A 91 1.01 -15.08 -5.99
C ALA A 91 -0.26 -15.80 -6.49
N GLY A 92 -1.06 -16.36 -5.58
CA GLY A 92 -2.30 -17.06 -5.90
C GLY A 92 -2.09 -18.46 -6.47
N THR A 93 -0.89 -19.03 -6.33
CA THR A 93 -0.58 -20.42 -6.73
C THR A 93 -0.91 -21.42 -5.63
N GLY A 94 -1.00 -20.96 -4.38
CA GLY A 94 -1.35 -21.78 -3.22
C GLY A 94 -0.14 -22.21 -2.38
N PRO A 95 -0.36 -23.00 -1.32
CA PRO A 95 0.71 -23.56 -0.49
C PRO A 95 1.57 -24.56 -1.28
N VAL A 96 2.82 -24.75 -0.85
CA VAL A 96 3.79 -25.60 -1.56
C VAL A 96 3.94 -26.93 -0.82
N SER A 97 3.47 -28.00 -1.44
CA SER A 97 3.59 -29.35 -0.87
C SER A 97 5.05 -29.82 -0.77
N GLU A 98 5.31 -30.82 0.07
CA GLU A 98 6.63 -31.48 0.18
C GLU A 98 7.14 -31.96 -1.18
N GLN A 99 6.24 -32.51 -2.00
CA GLN A 99 6.58 -33.08 -3.29
C GLN A 99 6.97 -31.98 -4.29
N GLU A 100 6.20 -30.88 -4.32
CA GLU A 100 6.53 -29.71 -5.14
C GLU A 100 7.85 -29.08 -4.72
N TRP A 101 8.07 -28.93 -3.41
CA TRP A 101 9.33 -28.40 -2.89
C TRP A 101 10.53 -29.27 -3.25
N THR A 102 10.40 -30.59 -3.06
CA THR A 102 11.44 -31.56 -3.45
C THR A 102 11.75 -31.47 -4.93
N ARG A 103 10.71 -31.33 -5.76
CA ARG A 103 10.87 -31.15 -7.20
C ARG A 103 11.59 -29.84 -7.54
N ILE A 104 11.22 -28.72 -6.92
CA ILE A 104 11.93 -27.44 -7.10
C ILE A 104 13.41 -27.57 -6.74
N CYS A 105 13.71 -28.15 -5.57
CA CYS A 105 15.09 -28.37 -5.14
C CYS A 105 15.89 -29.25 -6.11
N THR A 106 15.24 -30.25 -6.70
CA THR A 106 15.87 -31.16 -7.68
C THR A 106 16.06 -30.48 -9.03
N ASP A 107 15.01 -29.86 -9.58
CA ASP A 107 15.01 -29.23 -10.91
C ASP A 107 16.01 -28.06 -11.02
N PHE A 108 16.38 -27.46 -9.89
CA PHE A 108 17.31 -26.33 -9.81
C PHE A 108 18.58 -26.60 -8.97
N GLU A 109 18.83 -27.86 -8.59
CA GLU A 109 20.05 -28.31 -7.90
C GLU A 109 20.38 -27.51 -6.61
N LEU A 110 19.36 -27.28 -5.78
CA LEU A 110 19.47 -26.46 -4.56
C LEU A 110 20.17 -27.22 -3.42
N ARG A 111 21.47 -26.97 -3.23
CA ARG A 111 22.32 -27.67 -2.23
C ARG A 111 21.85 -27.53 -0.78
N GLN A 112 21.36 -26.36 -0.40
CA GLN A 112 20.88 -26.07 0.97
C GLN A 112 19.36 -26.10 1.07
N GLN A 113 18.67 -26.56 0.02
CA GLN A 113 17.21 -26.45 -0.10
C GLN A 113 16.69 -25.02 0.09
N ASN A 114 17.48 -24.00 -0.23
CA ASN A 114 17.05 -22.59 -0.25
C ASN A 114 17.23 -22.04 -1.66
N ILE A 115 16.35 -21.12 -2.07
CA ILE A 115 16.32 -20.56 -3.42
C ILE A 115 17.09 -19.23 -3.42
N PRO A 116 18.24 -19.13 -4.10
CA PRO A 116 18.90 -17.84 -4.28
C PRO A 116 18.17 -16.99 -5.32
N MET A 117 18.34 -15.67 -5.24
CA MET A 117 17.76 -14.67 -6.17
C MET A 117 17.84 -15.08 -7.64
N LYS A 118 19.03 -15.51 -8.07
CA LYS A 118 19.27 -15.94 -9.45
C LYS A 118 18.36 -17.10 -9.85
N THR A 119 18.18 -18.08 -8.96
CA THR A 119 17.29 -19.21 -9.20
C THR A 119 15.84 -18.78 -9.21
N PHE A 120 15.41 -17.88 -8.32
CA PHE A 120 14.06 -17.33 -8.33
C PHE A 120 13.71 -16.66 -9.69
N VAL A 121 14.62 -15.87 -10.25
CA VAL A 121 14.46 -15.29 -11.59
C VAL A 121 14.45 -16.37 -12.68
N GLN A 122 15.28 -17.41 -12.56
CA GLN A 122 15.30 -18.54 -13.50
C GLN A 122 14.02 -19.37 -13.46
N MET A 123 13.39 -19.53 -12.30
CA MET A 123 12.10 -20.22 -12.16
C MET A 123 11.02 -19.53 -13.00
N HIS A 124 10.93 -18.20 -12.90
CA HIS A 124 9.99 -17.41 -13.71
C HIS A 124 10.35 -17.40 -15.20
N GLN A 125 11.64 -17.52 -15.54
CA GLN A 125 12.06 -17.69 -16.93
C GLN A 125 11.56 -19.04 -17.49
N ARG A 126 11.72 -20.14 -16.73
CA ARG A 126 11.19 -21.47 -17.12
C ARG A 126 9.67 -21.48 -17.20
N GLU A 127 8.99 -20.79 -16.28
CA GLU A 127 7.53 -20.61 -16.35
C GLU A 127 7.12 -19.91 -17.65
N ALA A 128 7.75 -18.79 -18.00
CA ALA A 128 7.47 -18.06 -19.23
C ALA A 128 7.76 -18.88 -20.51
N GLU A 129 8.79 -19.72 -20.47
CA GLU A 129 9.15 -20.65 -21.55
C GLU A 129 8.13 -21.78 -21.71
N SER A 130 7.55 -22.26 -20.62
CA SER A 130 6.57 -23.37 -20.63
C SER A 130 5.30 -23.05 -21.44
N TYR A 131 4.95 -21.77 -21.55
CA TYR A 131 3.83 -21.34 -22.40
C TYR A 131 4.16 -21.39 -23.90
N GLY A 132 5.44 -21.44 -24.28
CA GLY A 132 5.90 -21.48 -25.66
C GLY A 132 5.76 -20.15 -26.42
N PRO A 133 6.17 -20.10 -27.71
CA PRO A 133 6.26 -18.85 -28.48
C PRO A 133 4.92 -18.14 -28.72
N LYS A 134 3.82 -18.92 -28.83
CA LYS A 134 2.44 -18.42 -28.99
C LYS A 134 1.65 -18.47 -27.68
N GLY A 135 2.32 -18.78 -26.57
CA GLY A 135 1.72 -18.94 -25.27
C GLY A 135 1.18 -17.65 -24.69
N ASN A 136 -0.02 -17.72 -24.11
CA ASN A 136 -0.60 -16.61 -23.39
C ASN A 136 -0.02 -16.51 -21.97
N LEU A 137 0.67 -15.41 -21.68
CA LEU A 137 1.27 -15.12 -20.35
C LEU A 137 0.26 -14.55 -19.34
N GLU A 138 -1.04 -14.55 -19.65
CA GLU A 138 -2.09 -14.03 -18.77
C GLU A 138 -2.08 -14.69 -17.39
N GLN A 139 -1.66 -15.96 -17.29
CA GLN A 139 -1.54 -16.63 -16.00
C GLN A 139 -0.43 -16.01 -15.13
N MET A 140 0.73 -15.70 -15.70
CA MET A 140 1.78 -14.95 -14.99
C MET A 140 1.29 -13.55 -14.59
N TRP A 141 0.53 -12.89 -15.46
CA TRP A 141 -0.07 -11.59 -15.13
C TRP A 141 -1.07 -11.64 -13.97
N LYS A 142 -1.81 -12.76 -13.81
CA LYS A 142 -2.66 -12.94 -12.63
C LYS A 142 -1.83 -12.97 -11.36
N SER A 143 -0.69 -13.66 -11.35
CA SER A 143 0.21 -13.70 -10.21
C SER A 143 0.82 -12.33 -9.90
N VAL A 144 1.27 -11.60 -10.93
CA VAL A 144 1.76 -10.21 -10.78
C VAL A 144 0.69 -9.31 -10.12
N ARG A 145 -0.57 -9.42 -10.57
CA ARG A 145 -1.68 -8.66 -9.98
C ARG A 145 -2.02 -9.10 -8.56
N ALA A 146 -1.95 -10.40 -8.26
CA ALA A 146 -2.17 -10.93 -6.91
C ALA A 146 -1.12 -10.42 -5.91
N LEU A 147 0.12 -10.24 -6.38
CA LEU A 147 1.22 -9.62 -5.64
C LEU A 147 1.09 -8.08 -5.54
N GLY A 148 0.07 -7.51 -6.18
CA GLY A 148 -0.32 -6.11 -6.09
C GLY A 148 0.39 -5.17 -7.06
N HIS A 149 0.98 -5.71 -8.14
CA HIS A 149 1.63 -4.93 -9.18
C HIS A 149 0.68 -4.70 -10.37
N ASN A 150 0.78 -3.53 -11.00
CA ASN A 150 0.05 -3.19 -12.23
C ASN A 150 0.80 -3.66 -13.49
N ARG A 151 0.24 -3.38 -14.68
CA ARG A 151 0.86 -3.74 -15.97
C ARG A 151 2.19 -3.04 -16.32
N ARG A 152 2.67 -2.10 -15.50
CA ARG A 152 4.03 -1.54 -15.57
C ARG A 152 4.94 -2.04 -14.45
N PHE A 153 4.53 -3.09 -13.76
CA PHE A 153 5.26 -3.67 -12.64
C PHE A 153 5.44 -2.69 -11.46
N PHE A 154 4.63 -1.64 -11.37
CA PHE A 154 4.60 -0.79 -10.17
C PHE A 154 3.66 -1.40 -9.14
N MET A 155 4.10 -1.41 -7.88
CA MET A 155 3.26 -1.82 -6.76
C MET A 155 2.14 -0.79 -6.57
N SER A 156 0.89 -1.23 -6.64
CA SER A 156 -0.30 -0.35 -6.64
C SER A 156 -1.33 -0.71 -5.57
N THR A 157 -1.35 -1.96 -5.10
CA THR A 157 -2.40 -2.44 -4.17
C THR A 157 -1.88 -3.18 -2.94
N THR A 158 -0.56 -3.31 -2.82
CA THR A 158 0.13 -3.94 -1.68
C THR A 158 1.18 -2.97 -1.13
N CYS A 159 1.46 -3.06 0.16
CA CYS A 159 2.58 -2.37 0.80
C CYS A 159 3.15 -3.37 1.82
N PRO A 160 4.30 -4.00 1.55
CA PRO A 160 4.93 -4.88 2.53
C PRO A 160 5.46 -4.04 3.69
N LEU A 161 5.15 -4.45 4.92
CA LEU A 161 5.65 -3.84 6.14
C LEU A 161 6.40 -4.91 6.95
N ARG A 162 7.70 -4.68 7.19
CA ARG A 162 8.50 -5.51 8.11
C ARG A 162 8.46 -4.84 9.49
N LEU A 163 7.98 -5.56 10.49
CA LEU A 163 7.97 -5.09 11.89
C LEU A 163 8.84 -6.05 12.71
N ILE A 164 9.88 -5.51 13.34
CA ILE A 164 10.67 -6.26 14.31
C ILE A 164 10.15 -5.91 15.69
N LEU A 165 9.62 -6.91 16.39
CA LEU A 165 8.98 -6.72 17.69
C LEU A 165 9.87 -7.31 18.79
N TYR A 166 10.36 -6.44 19.67
CA TYR A 166 11.10 -6.85 20.86
C TYR A 166 10.19 -6.69 22.08
N CYS A 167 9.89 -7.79 22.78
CA CYS A 167 9.11 -7.77 24.01
C CYS A 167 9.95 -8.35 25.14
N SER A 168 10.09 -7.60 26.24
CA SER A 168 10.79 -8.05 27.45
C SER A 168 9.91 -8.93 28.34
N GLU A 169 8.59 -8.89 28.19
CA GLU A 169 7.63 -9.53 29.09
C GLU A 169 6.51 -10.24 28.32
N GLY A 170 6.68 -11.54 28.05
CA GLY A 170 5.63 -12.41 27.50
C GLY A 170 5.30 -12.19 26.01
N PRO A 171 4.32 -12.94 25.46
CA PRO A 171 3.88 -12.79 24.08
C PRO A 171 3.10 -11.49 23.89
N LEU A 172 3.35 -10.78 22.79
CA LEU A 172 2.60 -9.59 22.40
C LEU A 172 1.18 -9.99 21.98
N LEU A 173 0.17 -9.48 22.68
CA LEU A 173 -1.20 -9.60 22.25
C LEU A 173 -1.45 -8.58 21.14
N ILE A 174 -1.54 -9.06 19.91
CA ILE A 174 -1.96 -8.23 18.79
C ILE A 174 -3.47 -8.36 18.67
N GLU A 175 -4.18 -7.33 19.10
CA GLU A 175 -5.60 -7.20 18.78
C GLU A 175 -5.76 -7.03 17.27
N PRO A 176 -6.87 -7.50 16.67
CA PRO A 176 -7.20 -7.18 15.29
C PRO A 176 -7.24 -5.67 15.10
N PHE A 177 -6.15 -5.09 14.61
CA PHE A 177 -6.08 -3.68 14.29
C PHE A 177 -6.53 -3.46 12.86
N ARG A 178 -7.25 -2.37 12.65
CA ARG A 178 -7.61 -1.93 11.32
C ARG A 178 -6.46 -1.07 10.82
N VAL A 179 -5.90 -1.40 9.67
CA VAL A 179 -5.15 -0.38 8.93
C VAL A 179 -6.16 0.55 8.31
N ASP A 180 -6.55 1.53 9.12
CA ASP A 180 -7.32 2.66 8.65
C ASP A 180 -6.41 3.51 7.76
N ARG A 181 -6.96 3.94 6.63
CA ARG A 181 -6.41 5.08 5.91
C ARG A 181 -6.77 6.30 6.73
N PHE A 182 -5.78 7.11 7.12
CA PHE A 182 -5.90 8.38 7.88
C PHE A 182 -7.35 8.80 8.15
N HIS A 183 -7.98 8.15 9.13
CA HIS A 183 -9.34 8.43 9.57
C HIS A 183 -9.49 7.87 10.98
N SER A 184 -8.94 8.59 11.96
CA SER A 184 -9.56 8.71 13.29
C SER A 184 -8.82 9.73 14.16
N ASP A 185 -9.61 10.37 15.00
CA ASP A 185 -9.49 11.77 15.42
C ASP A 185 -8.39 12.09 16.48
N GLU A 186 -7.47 11.17 16.76
CA GLU A 186 -6.38 11.38 17.75
C GLU A 186 -4.98 11.24 17.15
N ILE A 187 -4.73 10.24 16.31
CA ILE A 187 -3.43 10.04 15.62
C ILE A 187 -3.25 11.10 14.51
N ASP A 188 -4.37 11.62 13.98
CA ASP A 188 -4.36 12.66 12.96
C ASP A 188 -3.74 13.97 13.43
N ASN A 189 -3.84 14.36 14.71
CA ASN A 189 -3.29 15.66 15.13
C ASN A 189 -1.77 15.72 15.08
N LEU A 190 -1.08 14.67 15.56
CA LEU A 190 0.38 14.61 15.53
C LEU A 190 0.91 14.48 14.09
N LEU A 191 0.26 13.66 13.26
CA LEU A 191 0.63 13.52 11.85
C LEU A 191 0.28 14.77 11.05
N ALA A 192 -0.85 15.42 11.32
CA ALA A 192 -1.26 16.66 10.67
C ALA A 192 -0.32 17.81 11.05
N GLU A 193 0.09 17.94 12.31
CA GLU A 193 1.14 18.91 12.71
C GLU A 193 2.46 18.60 12.01
N HIS A 194 2.91 17.33 11.99
CA HIS A 194 4.12 16.94 11.27
C HIS A 194 4.04 17.34 9.78
N PHE A 195 2.96 16.97 9.09
CA PHE A 195 2.78 17.33 7.68
C PHE A 195 2.60 18.83 7.48
N TRP A 196 2.05 19.56 8.46
CA TRP A 196 1.93 21.01 8.41
C TRP A 196 3.30 21.69 8.50
N GLU A 197 4.13 21.27 9.46
CA GLU A 197 5.47 21.80 9.68
C GLU A 197 6.40 21.54 8.49
N GLN A 198 6.36 20.32 7.96
CA GLN A 198 7.18 19.90 6.81
C GLN A 198 6.56 20.27 5.46
N GLY A 199 5.27 20.60 5.45
CA GLY A 199 4.52 20.96 4.26
C GLY A 199 4.88 22.33 3.71
N LYS A 200 4.86 22.44 2.38
CA LYS A 200 5.15 23.69 1.67
C LYS A 200 3.87 24.37 1.22
N SER A 201 3.84 25.70 1.27
CA SER A 201 2.75 26.48 0.65
C SER A 201 2.73 26.25 -0.86
N LEU A 202 1.55 26.22 -1.46
CA LEU A 202 1.40 26.09 -2.91
C LEU A 202 1.71 27.45 -3.57
N PRO A 203 2.82 27.62 -4.33
CA PRO A 203 3.26 28.93 -4.80
C PRO A 203 2.30 29.61 -5.78
N TYR A 204 1.43 28.82 -6.40
CA TYR A 204 0.39 29.26 -7.33
C TYR A 204 -0.95 29.58 -6.65
N LEU A 205 -1.07 29.36 -5.32
CA LEU A 205 -2.22 29.72 -4.49
C LEU A 205 -1.76 30.64 -3.33
N LYS A 206 -1.02 31.70 -3.65
CA LYS A 206 -0.38 32.60 -2.65
C LYS A 206 -1.36 33.23 -1.66
N GLU A 207 -2.61 33.39 -2.08
CA GLU A 207 -3.68 34.01 -1.29
C GLU A 207 -4.14 33.12 -0.13
N ILE A 208 -3.76 31.84 -0.13
CA ILE A 208 -4.25 30.85 0.84
C ILE A 208 -3.06 30.24 1.58
N GLN A 209 -2.56 30.99 2.55
CA GLN A 209 -1.48 30.55 3.45
C GLN A 209 -1.89 29.38 4.35
N SER A 210 -3.20 29.17 4.50
CA SER A 210 -3.79 28.12 5.32
C SER A 210 -3.83 26.75 4.64
N LEU A 211 -3.31 26.63 3.41
CA LEU A 211 -3.22 25.38 2.65
C LEU A 211 -1.75 25.02 2.39
N ARG A 212 -1.38 23.79 2.71
CA ARG A 212 -0.02 23.27 2.54
C ARG A 212 -0.02 21.90 1.89
N GLN A 213 1.09 21.59 1.22
CA GLN A 213 1.36 20.32 0.57
C GLN A 213 2.63 19.71 1.13
N TYR A 214 2.51 18.54 1.77
CA TYR A 214 3.66 17.69 2.07
C TYR A 214 3.83 16.70 0.91
N LYS A 215 5.06 16.55 0.41
CA LYS A 215 5.38 15.65 -0.71
C LYS A 215 6.54 14.74 -0.34
N SER A 216 6.33 13.43 -0.45
CA SER A 216 7.38 12.41 -0.49
C SER A 216 7.56 11.89 -1.92
N ASP A 217 8.37 10.84 -2.09
CA ASP A 217 8.53 10.15 -3.37
C ASP A 217 7.32 9.30 -3.76
N TYR A 218 6.50 8.90 -2.77
CA TYR A 218 5.43 7.92 -2.94
C TYR A 218 4.03 8.48 -2.69
N TYR A 219 3.90 9.62 -2.02
CA TYR A 219 2.61 10.22 -1.73
C TYR A 219 2.70 11.73 -1.50
N VAL A 220 1.56 12.39 -1.67
CA VAL A 220 1.32 13.77 -1.25
C VAL A 220 0.20 13.79 -0.23
N VAL A 221 0.38 14.60 0.79
CA VAL A 221 -0.67 14.96 1.74
C VAL A 221 -1.03 16.42 1.51
N LEU A 222 -2.33 16.70 1.36
CA LEU A 222 -2.86 18.06 1.32
C LEU A 222 -3.49 18.37 2.67
N ILE A 223 -3.03 19.45 3.31
CA ILE A 223 -3.39 19.79 4.68
C ILE A 223 -3.83 21.25 4.71
N ALA A 224 -4.92 21.51 5.42
CA ALA A 224 -5.38 22.86 5.67
C ALA A 224 -5.52 23.12 7.17
N GLY A 225 -5.28 24.36 7.59
CA GLY A 225 -5.38 24.69 9.00
C GLY A 225 -4.83 26.05 9.39
N LYS A 226 -4.73 26.24 10.71
CA LYS A 226 -4.31 27.50 11.36
C LYS A 226 -5.10 28.73 10.85
N THR A 227 -6.37 28.52 10.53
CA THR A 227 -7.29 29.59 10.11
C THR A 227 -7.89 30.29 11.33
N LYS A 228 -8.19 31.59 11.20
CA LYS A 228 -8.87 32.36 12.26
C LYS A 228 -10.38 32.10 12.32
N ARG A 229 -10.95 31.55 11.25
CA ARG A 229 -12.39 31.30 11.06
C ARG A 229 -12.57 29.93 10.43
N SER A 230 -13.76 29.35 10.62
CA SER A 230 -14.15 28.15 9.88
C SER A 230 -14.03 28.46 8.40
N THR A 231 -13.25 27.67 7.69
CA THR A 231 -12.90 27.92 6.30
C THR A 231 -13.29 26.71 5.49
N HIS A 232 -14.16 26.93 4.53
CA HIS A 232 -14.63 25.94 3.59
C HIS A 232 -13.70 25.90 2.37
N TYR A 233 -13.16 24.73 2.06
CA TYR A 233 -12.25 24.49 0.95
C TYR A 233 -12.94 23.66 -0.13
N GLU A 234 -13.07 24.25 -1.32
CA GLU A 234 -13.49 23.54 -2.54
C GLU A 234 -12.31 23.43 -3.51
N LEU A 235 -11.72 22.25 -3.62
CA LEU A 235 -10.50 22.00 -4.40
C LEU A 235 -10.77 20.98 -5.51
N ASP A 236 -10.35 21.27 -6.74
CA ASP A 236 -10.40 20.36 -7.87
C ASP A 236 -9.02 19.75 -8.15
N LEU A 237 -8.97 18.42 -8.07
CA LEU A 237 -7.78 17.60 -8.25
C LEU A 237 -7.75 16.87 -9.59
N LYS A 238 -8.71 17.12 -10.51
CA LYS A 238 -8.86 16.38 -11.77
C LYS A 238 -7.68 16.52 -12.73
N GLY A 239 -6.87 17.57 -12.57
CA GLY A 239 -5.66 17.77 -13.37
C GLY A 239 -4.50 16.84 -12.99
N SER A 240 -4.63 16.07 -11.90
CA SER A 240 -3.56 15.23 -11.35
C SER A 240 -3.25 14.03 -12.24
N ASN A 241 -2.02 13.54 -12.17
CA ASN A 241 -1.55 12.44 -13.02
C ASN A 241 -0.86 11.36 -12.19
N ASN A 242 -1.18 10.09 -12.51
CA ASN A 242 -0.62 8.91 -11.88
C ASN A 242 -0.67 8.95 -10.35
N VAL A 243 -1.77 9.44 -9.79
CA VAL A 243 -2.06 9.41 -8.36
C VAL A 243 -3.38 8.71 -8.10
N ASN A 244 -3.42 7.94 -7.02
CA ASN A 244 -4.66 7.40 -6.47
C ASN A 244 -5.06 8.26 -5.28
N ILE A 245 -6.22 8.90 -5.38
CA ILE A 245 -6.80 9.74 -4.34
C ILE A 245 -8.01 9.00 -3.80
N GLU A 246 -8.10 8.85 -2.48
CA GLU A 246 -9.23 8.17 -1.85
C GLU A 246 -10.51 9.00 -1.95
N GLY A 247 -11.62 8.36 -2.33
CA GLY A 247 -12.93 9.00 -2.54
C GLY A 247 -13.37 8.96 -3.99
N LYS A 248 -14.68 9.04 -4.25
CA LYS A 248 -15.23 9.11 -5.61
C LYS A 248 -14.99 10.47 -6.28
N GLU A 249 -14.51 11.44 -5.53
CA GLU A 249 -14.49 12.83 -5.97
C GLU A 249 -13.05 13.31 -6.02
N LEU A 250 -12.57 13.59 -7.24
CA LEU A 250 -11.41 14.44 -7.50
C LEU A 250 -11.72 15.91 -7.13
N ILE A 251 -12.66 16.10 -6.22
CA ILE A 251 -13.13 17.37 -5.70
C ILE A 251 -13.12 17.20 -4.18
N ILE A 252 -12.36 18.04 -3.49
CA ILE A 252 -12.42 18.17 -2.04
C ILE A 252 -13.46 19.22 -1.74
N ASP A 253 -14.37 18.91 -0.84
CA ASP A 253 -15.40 19.80 -0.32
C ASP A 253 -15.44 19.59 1.21
N GLN A 254 -14.67 20.40 1.95
CA GLN A 254 -14.49 20.23 3.40
C GLN A 254 -14.41 21.55 4.15
N ILE A 255 -14.99 21.58 5.35
CA ILE A 255 -14.92 22.72 6.27
C ILE A 255 -13.87 22.42 7.34
N VAL A 256 -12.87 23.30 7.45
CA VAL A 256 -11.85 23.24 8.51
C VAL A 256 -12.17 24.26 9.58
N GLN A 257 -12.23 23.83 10.83
CA GLN A 257 -12.54 24.68 11.98
C GLN A 257 -11.37 25.62 12.36
N PRO A 258 -11.63 26.73 13.05
CA PRO A 258 -10.59 27.66 13.46
C PRO A 258 -9.52 26.97 14.31
N ASN A 259 -8.26 27.30 14.05
CA ASN A 259 -7.09 26.78 14.78
C ASN A 259 -6.93 25.26 14.78
N ILE A 260 -7.67 24.53 13.95
CA ILE A 260 -7.48 23.09 13.72
C ILE A 260 -6.62 22.90 12.47
N ILE A 261 -5.79 21.86 12.48
CA ILE A 261 -5.11 21.36 11.30
C ILE A 261 -5.82 20.08 10.88
N GLN A 262 -6.17 20.00 9.60
CA GLN A 262 -6.92 18.90 9.05
C GLN A 262 -6.27 18.43 7.75
N ILE A 263 -6.03 17.12 7.68
CA ILE A 263 -5.65 16.46 6.43
C ILE A 263 -6.89 16.46 5.54
N LEU A 264 -6.81 17.14 4.40
CA LEU A 264 -7.89 17.21 3.43
C LEU A 264 -7.90 15.97 2.53
N THR A 265 -6.74 15.51 2.11
CA THR A 265 -6.59 14.28 1.32
C THR A 265 -5.17 13.74 1.33
N VAL A 266 -5.05 12.46 0.98
CA VAL A 266 -3.80 11.79 0.68
C VAL A 266 -3.86 11.23 -0.74
N ALA A 267 -2.87 11.56 -1.54
CA ALA A 267 -2.71 11.10 -2.92
C ALA A 267 -1.48 10.20 -3.02
N ILE A 268 -1.65 8.97 -3.48
CA ILE A 268 -0.57 7.97 -3.54
C ILE A 268 -0.07 7.85 -4.99
N ALA A 269 1.23 8.02 -5.20
CA ALA A 269 1.89 7.84 -6.48
C ALA A 269 1.64 6.44 -7.05
N GLN A 270 1.35 6.35 -8.34
CA GLN A 270 1.11 5.10 -9.07
C GLN A 270 2.21 4.81 -10.12
N SER A 271 3.16 5.73 -10.30
CA SER A 271 4.30 5.60 -11.21
C SER A 271 5.39 6.60 -10.83
N GLU A 272 6.60 6.45 -11.36
CA GLU A 272 7.73 7.38 -11.17
C GLU A 272 7.41 8.84 -11.56
N ASN A 273 6.66 9.03 -12.65
CA ASN A 273 6.27 10.37 -13.12
C ASN A 273 4.83 10.66 -12.70
N TRP A 274 4.69 11.30 -11.54
CA TRP A 274 3.40 11.64 -10.96
C TRP A 274 3.38 13.07 -10.43
N TYR A 275 2.19 13.66 -10.40
CA TYR A 275 1.98 14.96 -9.78
C TYR A 275 0.54 15.09 -9.29
N LEU A 276 0.38 15.83 -8.19
CA LEU A 276 -0.92 16.30 -7.72
C LEU A 276 -1.14 17.73 -8.23
N SER A 277 -2.21 17.94 -9.01
CA SER A 277 -2.64 19.27 -9.43
C SER A 277 -3.77 19.72 -8.50
N VAL A 278 -3.60 20.86 -7.84
CA VAL A 278 -4.62 21.44 -6.97
C VAL A 278 -5.14 22.72 -7.60
N LYS A 279 -6.43 22.76 -7.96
CA LYS A 279 -7.10 23.98 -8.42
C LYS A 279 -8.14 24.41 -7.40
N MET A 280 -8.16 25.70 -7.07
CA MET A 280 -9.20 26.25 -6.20
C MET A 280 -10.49 26.46 -7.00
N LYS A 281 -11.63 25.97 -6.50
CA LYS A 281 -12.96 26.32 -7.02
C LYS A 281 -13.63 27.39 -6.18
N GLY A 282 -13.43 27.35 -4.86
CA GLY A 282 -14.00 28.31 -3.93
C GLY A 282 -13.34 28.22 -2.55
N ILE A 283 -13.33 29.34 -1.84
CA ILE A 283 -13.00 29.40 -0.42
C ILE A 283 -13.99 30.34 0.27
N LEU A 284 -14.69 29.84 1.29
CA LEU A 284 -15.67 30.63 2.05
C LEU A 284 -15.31 30.64 3.52
N GLN A 285 -15.17 31.84 4.11
CA GLN A 285 -15.00 31.99 5.56
C GLN A 285 -16.36 32.13 6.21
N ILE A 286 -16.74 31.14 7.02
CA ILE A 286 -18.02 31.11 7.71
C ILE A 286 -17.88 31.88 9.03
N LYS A 287 -18.74 32.89 9.24
CA LYS A 287 -18.91 33.50 10.56
C LYS A 287 -19.76 32.55 11.40
N LEU A 288 -19.23 32.10 12.54
CA LEU A 288 -20.04 31.49 13.58
C LEU A 288 -20.97 32.56 14.15
N GLU A 289 -22.23 32.58 13.71
CA GLU A 289 -23.27 33.27 14.47
C GLU A 289 -23.51 32.45 15.74
N LYS A 290 -23.24 33.08 16.89
CA LYS A 290 -23.63 32.51 18.18
C LYS A 290 -25.13 32.25 18.12
N ARG A 291 -25.53 30.99 18.20
CA ARG A 291 -26.92 30.60 18.43
C ARG A 291 -27.27 31.13 19.83
N ASN A 292 -27.90 32.29 19.89
CA ASN A 292 -28.42 32.82 21.15
C ASN A 292 -29.45 31.83 21.69
N GLU A 293 -29.27 31.47 22.95
CA GLU A 293 -30.24 30.79 23.79
C GLU A 293 -31.49 31.67 23.89
N GLU A 294 -32.51 31.35 23.10
CA GLU A 294 -33.90 31.68 23.45
C GLU A 294 -34.56 30.39 23.98
N THR A 295 -34.12 30.00 25.17
CA THR A 295 -34.83 29.07 26.04
C THR A 295 -35.05 29.78 27.37
N GLU A 296 -35.82 30.87 27.36
CA GLU A 296 -36.47 31.45 28.56
C GLU A 296 -37.36 32.62 28.13
N LYS A 297 -38.61 32.31 27.74
CA LYS A 297 -39.83 33.13 27.90
C LYS A 297 -41.00 32.51 27.10
N ILE A 298 -41.42 31.32 27.52
CA ILE A 298 -42.83 30.92 27.42
C ILE A 298 -43.18 30.27 28.76
N ASN A 299 -43.40 31.12 29.74
CA ASN A 299 -44.24 30.89 30.90
C ASN A 299 -44.81 32.26 31.26
N GLU A 300 -45.83 32.67 30.51
CA GLU A 300 -46.95 33.52 30.95
C GLU A 300 -48.17 33.16 30.09
#